data_AF-Q5VYS4-F1
#
_entry.id   AF-Q5VYS4-F1
#
_cell.length_a   1.000
_cell.length_b   1.000
_cell.length_c   1.000
_cell.angle_alpha   90.00
_cell.angle_beta   90.00
_cell.angle_gamma   90.00
#
_symmetry.space_group_name_H-M   'P 1'
#
loop_
_entity.id
_entity.type
_entity.pdbx_description
1 polymer ?
#
loop_
_entity_poly.entity_id
_entity_poly.type
_entity_poly.pdbx_seq_one_letter_code
_entity_poly.pdbx_strand_id
1 'polypeptide(L)'
;MAGAACEPVARPSLTSISSGELRSLWTCDCELALLPLAQLLRLQPGAFQLSGDQLVVARPGEPAAARGGFNVFGDGLVRLDGQLYRLSSYIKRYVELTNYCDYKDYRETILSKPMLFFINVQTKKDTSKERTYAFLVNTRHPKIRRQIEQGMDMVISSVIGESYRLQFDFQEAVKNFFPPGNEVVNGENLSFAYEFKADALFDFFYWFGLSNSVVKVNGKVLNLSSTSPEKKETIKLFLEKMSEPLIRRSSFSDRKFSVTSRGSIDDVFNCNLSPRSSLTEPLLAELPFPSVLESEETPNQFI
;
A
#
# COMPACT_ATOMS: atom_id res chain seq x y z
N MET A 1 37.12 -5.45 -31.89
CA MET A 1 36.35 -4.17 -31.87
C MET A 1 35.35 -4.24 -30.74
N ALA A 2 35.13 -3.11 -30.07
CA ALA A 2 34.17 -2.88 -28.97
C ALA A 2 34.45 -3.69 -27.67
N GLY A 3 35.40 -3.19 -26.89
CA GLY A 3 35.39 -3.44 -25.44
C GLY A 3 34.17 -2.73 -24.86
N ALA A 4 33.13 -3.49 -24.54
CA ALA A 4 31.97 -2.99 -23.82
C ALA A 4 32.42 -2.63 -22.40
N ALA A 5 32.67 -1.34 -22.18
CA ALA A 5 32.82 -0.79 -20.85
C ALA A 5 31.46 -0.93 -20.14
N CYS A 6 31.29 -1.99 -19.35
CA CYS A 6 30.21 -2.09 -18.38
C CYS A 6 30.34 -0.90 -17.44
N GLU A 7 29.50 0.12 -17.61
CA GLU A 7 29.34 1.16 -16.60
C GLU A 7 28.97 0.47 -15.27
N PRO A 8 29.66 0.82 -14.18
CA PRO A 8 29.37 0.22 -12.89
C PRO A 8 27.97 0.64 -12.47
N VAL A 9 27.06 -0.35 -12.44
CA VAL A 9 25.73 -0.26 -11.83
C VAL A 9 25.89 0.45 -10.49
N ALA A 10 25.38 1.69 -10.42
CA ALA A 10 25.50 2.55 -9.26
C ALA A 10 25.03 1.76 -8.03
N ARG A 11 25.95 1.45 -7.12
CA ARG A 11 25.67 0.68 -5.90
C ARG A 11 24.69 1.49 -5.05
N PRO A 12 23.46 1.03 -4.80
CA PRO A 12 22.65 1.63 -3.75
C PRO A 12 23.29 1.21 -2.42
N SER A 13 24.13 2.08 -1.87
CA SER A 13 24.59 1.92 -0.51
C SER A 13 23.42 2.19 0.42
N LEU A 14 23.22 1.33 1.43
CA LEU A 14 22.34 1.61 2.58
C LEU A 14 22.86 2.78 3.45
N THR A 15 23.60 3.71 2.86
CA THR A 15 24.01 4.95 3.49
C THR A 15 22.75 5.73 3.85
N SER A 16 22.68 6.17 5.11
CA SER A 16 21.65 7.10 5.56
C SER A 16 21.64 8.32 4.65
N ILE A 17 20.45 8.81 4.32
CA ILE A 17 20.25 10.08 3.62
C ILE A 17 21.10 11.22 4.22
N SER A 18 21.63 12.09 3.37
CA SER A 18 22.41 13.25 3.81
C SER A 18 21.52 14.26 4.55
N SER A 19 22.07 14.98 5.53
CA SER A 19 21.31 16.03 6.24
C SER A 19 20.82 17.13 5.30
N GLY A 20 21.56 17.42 4.22
CA GLY A 20 21.15 18.38 3.20
C GLY A 20 19.93 17.91 2.41
N GLU A 21 19.94 16.66 1.93
CA GLU A 21 18.83 16.05 1.19
C GLU A 21 17.57 15.95 2.06
N LEU A 22 17.72 15.66 3.37
CA LEU A 22 16.61 15.63 4.32
C LEU A 22 15.96 17.01 4.53
N ARG A 23 16.78 18.08 4.66
CA ARG A 23 16.26 19.44 4.86
C ARG A 23 15.52 19.97 3.64
N SER A 24 15.89 19.52 2.45
CA SER A 24 15.18 19.82 1.21
C SER A 24 14.02 18.86 0.93
N LEU A 25 13.78 17.85 1.76
CA LEU A 25 12.79 16.81 1.46
C LEU A 25 11.38 17.32 1.79
N TRP A 26 10.71 17.90 0.80
CA TRP A 26 9.27 18.12 0.90
C TRP A 26 8.56 16.79 0.65
N THR A 27 7.33 16.64 1.16
CA THR A 27 6.53 15.44 0.88
C THR A 27 6.38 15.21 -0.62
N CYS A 28 6.40 16.26 -1.45
CA CYS A 28 6.32 16.13 -2.90
C CYS A 28 7.59 15.61 -3.58
N ASP A 29 8.73 15.53 -2.89
CA ASP A 29 10.03 15.10 -3.47
C ASP A 29 10.34 13.63 -3.21
N CYS A 30 9.64 13.02 -2.26
CA CYS A 30 9.81 11.61 -1.92
C CYS A 30 8.86 10.75 -2.75
N GLU A 31 9.39 9.92 -3.65
CA GLU A 31 8.59 8.95 -4.40
C GLU A 31 8.24 7.73 -3.52
N LEU A 32 9.28 7.02 -3.07
CA LEU A 32 9.19 5.83 -2.25
C LEU A 32 10.21 5.95 -1.11
N ALA A 33 9.94 5.34 0.04
CA ALA A 33 10.88 5.34 1.15
C ALA A 33 10.88 4.04 1.93
N LEU A 34 12.01 3.75 2.59
CA LEU A 34 12.21 2.55 3.37
C LEU A 34 12.92 2.89 4.68
N LEU A 35 12.37 2.41 5.81
CA LEU A 35 12.96 2.59 7.15
C LEU A 35 12.77 1.35 8.01
N PRO A 36 13.66 1.07 8.99
CA PRO A 36 13.46 -0.01 9.94
C PRO A 36 12.13 0.15 10.69
N LEU A 37 11.37 -0.93 10.85
CA LEU A 37 10.07 -0.90 11.54
C LEU A 37 10.22 -0.42 12.99
N ALA A 38 11.27 -0.87 13.68
CA ALA A 38 11.60 -0.39 15.02
C ALA A 38 11.83 1.13 15.09
N GLN A 39 12.31 1.74 14.00
CA GLN A 39 12.46 3.19 13.91
C GLN A 39 11.10 3.85 13.68
N LEU A 40 10.27 3.32 12.76
CA LEU A 40 8.93 3.84 12.51
C LEU A 40 8.09 3.89 13.80
N LEU A 41 8.09 2.81 14.59
CA LEU A 41 7.35 2.71 15.86
C LEU A 41 7.74 3.81 16.85
N ARG A 42 9.03 4.19 16.88
CA ARG A 42 9.52 5.26 17.76
C ARG A 42 9.20 6.65 17.23
N LEU A 43 9.22 6.85 15.92
CA LEU A 43 9.01 8.15 15.29
C LEU A 43 7.52 8.48 15.13
N GLN A 44 6.65 7.47 15.05
CA GLN A 44 5.21 7.62 14.80
C GLN A 44 4.35 6.88 15.84
N PRO A 45 4.53 7.14 17.16
CA PRO A 45 3.78 6.43 18.21
C PRO A 45 2.28 6.73 18.19
N GLY A 46 1.85 7.83 17.56
CA GLY A 46 0.43 8.13 17.37
C GLY A 46 -0.23 7.30 16.26
N ALA A 47 0.55 6.76 15.32
CA ALA A 47 0.05 5.99 14.18
C ALA A 47 0.29 4.48 14.33
N PHE A 48 1.38 4.08 15.00
CA PHE A 48 1.76 2.68 15.18
C PHE A 48 2.16 2.41 16.63
N GLN A 49 1.55 1.40 17.25
CA GLN A 49 1.85 1.00 18.62
C GLN A 49 1.94 -0.52 18.73
N LEU A 50 2.92 -1.01 19.49
CA LEU A 50 2.95 -2.42 19.89
C LEU A 50 2.22 -2.57 21.21
N SER A 51 1.20 -3.43 21.24
CA SER A 51 0.40 -3.75 22.43
C SER A 51 0.28 -5.26 22.55
N GLY A 52 1.03 -5.87 23.45
CA GLY A 52 1.10 -7.33 23.58
C GLY A 52 1.61 -8.00 22.30
N ASP A 53 0.81 -8.91 21.75
CA ASP A 53 1.05 -9.62 20.49
C ASP A 53 0.47 -8.90 19.26
N GLN A 54 0.04 -7.64 19.41
CA GLN A 54 -0.59 -6.87 18.34
C GLN A 54 0.23 -5.63 17.93
N LEU A 55 0.40 -5.44 16.62
CA LEU A 55 0.77 -4.16 16.01
C LEU A 55 -0.52 -3.39 15.70
N VAL A 56 -0.79 -2.38 16.52
CA VAL A 56 -1.93 -1.50 16.40
C VAL A 56 -1.63 -0.38 15.42
N VAL A 57 -2.38 -0.33 14.32
CA VAL A 57 -2.39 0.80 13.40
C VAL A 57 -3.55 1.71 13.76
N ALA A 58 -3.27 2.99 13.95
CA ALA A 58 -4.29 3.98 14.27
C ALA A 58 -5.40 3.96 13.21
N ARG A 59 -6.63 3.71 13.66
CA ARG A 59 -7.78 3.53 12.79
C ARG A 59 -8.01 4.80 11.95
N PRO A 60 -8.40 4.66 10.66
CA PRO A 60 -9.05 5.74 9.94
C PRO A 60 -10.24 6.20 10.78
N GLY A 61 -10.20 7.43 11.30
CA GLY A 61 -11.43 8.06 11.78
C GLY A 61 -12.31 8.27 10.57
N GLU A 62 -13.60 7.93 10.65
CA GLU A 62 -14.52 8.26 9.59
C GLU A 62 -14.80 9.78 9.55
N PRO A 63 -14.96 10.37 8.36
CA PRO A 63 -14.73 9.74 7.05
C PRO A 63 -13.22 9.55 6.79
N ALA A 64 -12.85 8.47 6.09
CA ALA A 64 -11.46 8.02 5.92
C ALA A 64 -10.47 9.12 5.45
N ALA A 65 -10.96 10.12 4.71
CA ALA A 65 -10.18 11.27 4.24
C ALA A 65 -9.89 12.33 5.33
N ALA A 66 -10.72 12.42 6.38
CA ALA A 66 -10.65 13.46 7.40
C ALA A 66 -9.50 13.24 8.38
N ARG A 67 -9.19 11.98 8.70
CA ARG A 67 -8.03 11.65 9.54
C ARG A 67 -6.87 11.24 8.65
N GLY A 68 -5.72 11.88 8.86
CA GLY A 68 -4.45 11.50 8.26
C GLY A 68 -4.03 10.06 8.57
N GLY A 69 -2.80 9.70 8.20
CA GLY A 69 -2.17 8.43 8.51
C GLY A 69 -1.70 7.70 7.25
N PHE A 70 -1.65 6.38 7.35
CA PHE A 70 -1.13 5.49 6.32
C PHE A 70 -2.15 4.40 5.98
N ASN A 71 -2.23 4.05 4.71
CA ASN A 71 -2.94 2.88 4.24
C ASN A 71 -2.02 1.67 4.36
N VAL A 72 -2.15 0.92 5.44
CA VAL A 72 -1.30 -0.25 5.71
C VAL A 72 -1.87 -1.46 4.99
N PHE A 73 -1.09 -2.08 4.10
CA PHE A 73 -1.48 -3.31 3.41
C PHE A 73 -0.89 -4.53 4.08
N GLY A 74 -1.72 -5.55 4.26
CA GLY A 74 -1.30 -6.80 4.90
C GLY A 74 -2.38 -7.86 4.91
N ASP A 75 -2.08 -8.95 5.61
CA ASP A 75 -2.90 -10.16 5.67
C ASP A 75 -3.25 -10.51 7.13
N GLY A 76 -3.28 -9.49 8.00
CA GLY A 76 -3.60 -9.64 9.43
C GLY A 76 -2.43 -10.09 10.32
N LEU A 77 -1.26 -10.35 9.74
CA LEU A 77 -0.04 -10.71 10.45
C LEU A 77 1.15 -9.89 9.98
N VAL A 78 2.08 -9.63 10.88
CA VAL A 78 3.37 -8.98 10.59
C VAL A 78 4.47 -9.65 11.38
N ARG A 79 5.60 -9.95 10.72
CA ARG A 79 6.82 -10.41 11.40
C ARG A 79 7.70 -9.22 11.71
N LEU A 80 8.00 -9.00 12.98
CA LEU A 80 8.93 -7.99 13.47
C LEU A 80 10.20 -8.69 13.97
N ASP A 81 11.28 -8.56 13.19
CA ASP A 81 12.60 -9.12 13.49
C ASP A 81 12.55 -10.60 13.92
N GLY A 82 11.71 -11.38 13.23
CA GLY A 82 11.50 -12.82 13.46
C GLY A 82 10.30 -13.17 14.36
N GLN A 83 9.76 -12.23 15.13
CA GLN A 83 8.60 -12.46 15.99
C GLN A 83 7.29 -12.10 15.29
N LEU A 84 6.26 -12.94 15.40
CA LEU A 84 4.97 -12.75 14.74
C LEU A 84 4.03 -11.90 15.62
N TYR A 85 3.36 -10.93 15.01
CA TYR A 85 2.35 -10.08 15.63
C TYR A 85 1.08 -10.04 14.78
N ARG A 86 -0.06 -9.88 15.43
CA ARG A 86 -1.35 -9.58 14.78
C ARG A 86 -1.35 -8.13 14.30
N LEU A 87 -1.74 -7.90 13.05
CA LEU A 87 -1.86 -6.57 12.48
C LEU A 87 -3.32 -6.10 12.57
N SER A 88 -3.57 -4.94 13.18
CA SER A 88 -4.91 -4.32 13.21
C SER A 88 -5.06 -3.22 12.17
N SER A 89 -6.31 -2.88 11.82
CA SER A 89 -6.68 -1.75 10.94
C SER A 89 -5.90 -1.69 9.61
N TYR A 90 -5.81 -2.82 8.91
CA TYR A 90 -5.12 -2.94 7.63
C TYR A 90 -6.10 -3.08 6.46
N ILE A 91 -5.61 -2.82 5.25
CA ILE A 91 -6.28 -3.09 3.97
C ILE A 91 -5.76 -4.43 3.44
N LYS A 92 -6.67 -5.33 3.09
CA LYS A 92 -6.31 -6.62 2.47
C LYS A 92 -5.57 -6.38 1.17
N ARG A 93 -4.54 -7.19 0.90
CA ARG A 93 -3.77 -7.11 -0.35
C ARG A 93 -4.60 -7.44 -1.57
N TYR A 94 -5.61 -8.27 -1.39
CA TYR A 94 -6.58 -8.63 -2.42
C TYR A 94 -7.96 -8.19 -1.99
N VAL A 95 -8.66 -7.44 -2.84
CA VAL A 95 -10.02 -6.94 -2.59
C VAL A 95 -10.91 -7.28 -3.79
N GLU A 96 -12.05 -7.90 -3.53
CA GLU A 96 -13.10 -8.09 -4.53
C GLU A 96 -14.06 -6.91 -4.50
N LEU A 97 -14.36 -6.37 -5.67
CA LEU A 97 -15.26 -5.26 -5.89
C LEU A 97 -16.43 -5.76 -6.73
N THR A 98 -17.65 -5.49 -6.28
CA THR A 98 -18.85 -6.06 -6.89
C THR A 98 -19.62 -5.06 -7.74
N ASN A 99 -19.39 -3.77 -7.51
CA ASN A 99 -20.10 -2.71 -8.20
C ASN A 99 -19.23 -1.46 -8.36
N TYR A 100 -19.69 -0.54 -9.21
CA TYR A 100 -18.94 0.67 -9.54
C TYR A 100 -18.75 1.61 -8.34
N CYS A 101 -19.68 1.62 -7.37
CA CYS A 101 -19.54 2.40 -6.15
C CYS A 101 -18.41 1.85 -5.28
N ASP A 102 -18.32 0.52 -5.09
CA ASP A 102 -17.21 -0.12 -4.37
C ASP A 102 -15.87 0.27 -4.99
N TYR A 103 -15.79 0.27 -6.33
CA TYR A 103 -14.61 0.70 -7.05
C TYR A 103 -14.26 2.17 -6.80
N LYS A 104 -15.25 3.07 -6.85
CA LYS A 104 -15.02 4.49 -6.60
C LYS A 104 -14.50 4.72 -5.18
N ASP A 105 -15.12 4.09 -4.19
CA ASP A 105 -14.74 4.20 -2.78
C ASP A 105 -13.35 3.58 -2.52
N TYR A 106 -13.06 2.45 -3.16
CA TYR A 106 -11.74 1.82 -3.10
C TYR A 106 -10.68 2.73 -3.73
N ARG A 107 -10.91 3.25 -4.94
CA ARG A 107 -10.00 4.20 -5.59
C ARG A 107 -9.72 5.42 -4.69
N GLU A 108 -10.76 5.99 -4.09
CA GLU A 108 -10.59 7.11 -3.17
C GLU A 108 -9.77 6.71 -1.94
N THR A 109 -10.03 5.54 -1.37
CA THR A 109 -9.27 4.98 -0.24
C THR A 109 -7.79 4.87 -0.60
N ILE A 110 -7.46 4.19 -1.70
CA ILE A 110 -6.08 3.96 -2.17
C ILE A 110 -5.32 5.26 -2.39
N LEU A 111 -5.97 6.29 -2.95
CA LEU A 111 -5.34 7.54 -3.33
C LEU A 111 -5.38 8.63 -2.25
N SER A 112 -6.04 8.40 -1.12
CA SER A 112 -6.22 9.38 -0.04
C SER A 112 -4.98 9.56 0.85
N LYS A 113 -4.22 8.48 1.06
CA LYS A 113 -3.12 8.40 2.02
C LYS A 113 -1.90 7.72 1.40
N PRO A 114 -0.69 8.00 1.89
CA PRO A 114 0.48 7.20 1.58
C PRO A 114 0.23 5.74 1.98
N MET A 115 0.71 4.80 1.17
CA MET A 115 0.59 3.38 1.48
C MET A 115 1.80 2.91 2.28
N LEU A 116 1.60 1.86 3.06
CA LEU A 116 2.65 1.25 3.85
C LEU A 116 2.59 -0.28 3.73
N PHE A 117 3.75 -0.87 3.46
CA PHE A 117 3.96 -2.32 3.41
C PHE A 117 5.04 -2.71 4.42
N PHE A 118 4.92 -3.88 5.04
CA PHE A 118 5.98 -4.45 5.88
C PHE A 118 6.80 -5.46 5.09
N ILE A 119 8.12 -5.34 5.20
CA ILE A 119 9.08 -6.12 4.42
C ILE A 119 10.06 -6.79 5.37
N ASN A 120 10.30 -8.08 5.14
CA ASN A 120 11.26 -8.88 5.88
C ASN A 120 12.47 -9.14 4.99
N VAL A 121 13.64 -8.77 5.48
CA VAL A 121 14.90 -8.86 4.74
C VAL A 121 15.88 -9.70 5.53
N GLN A 122 16.45 -10.70 4.86
CA GLN A 122 17.53 -11.54 5.40
C GLN A 122 18.82 -11.29 4.63
N THR A 123 19.95 -11.38 5.33
CA THR A 123 21.27 -11.34 4.68
C THR A 123 21.72 -12.77 4.43
N LYS A 124 22.20 -13.10 3.22
CA LYS A 124 22.69 -14.45 2.88
C LYS A 124 23.77 -14.99 3.84
N LYS A 125 24.50 -14.10 4.50
CA LYS A 125 25.54 -14.46 5.48
C LYS A 125 24.98 -14.87 6.84
N ASP A 126 23.85 -14.28 7.24
CA ASP A 126 23.20 -14.47 8.54
C ASP A 126 21.69 -14.62 8.28
N THR A 127 21.25 -15.79 7.81
CA THR A 127 19.82 -16.08 7.58
C THR A 127 19.02 -16.06 8.89
N SER A 128 19.69 -16.21 10.04
CA SER A 128 19.10 -16.08 11.37
C SER A 128 18.72 -14.65 11.75
N LYS A 129 19.27 -13.63 11.07
CA LYS A 129 18.98 -12.22 11.36
C LYS A 129 18.04 -11.65 10.31
N GLU A 130 16.76 -11.92 10.51
CA GLU A 130 15.69 -11.24 9.78
C GLU A 130 15.52 -9.82 10.32
N ARG A 131 15.44 -8.84 9.43
CA ARG A 131 15.14 -7.45 9.76
C ARG A 131 13.85 -7.01 9.11
N THR A 132 13.00 -6.35 9.88
CA THR A 132 11.74 -5.81 9.35
C THR A 132 11.85 -4.33 9.02
N TYR A 133 11.41 -3.98 7.83
CA TYR A 133 11.35 -2.62 7.31
C TYR A 133 9.90 -2.24 7.00
N ALA A 134 9.59 -0.96 7.16
CA ALA A 134 8.40 -0.34 6.61
C ALA A 134 8.76 0.29 5.26
N PHE A 135 7.97 0.00 4.24
CA PHE A 135 8.07 0.57 2.91
C PHE A 135 6.89 1.48 2.64
N LEU A 136 7.21 2.74 2.38
CA LEU A 136 6.27 3.83 2.19
C LEU A 136 6.15 4.14 0.70
N VAL A 137 4.91 4.17 0.23
CA VAL A 137 4.57 4.59 -1.14
C VAL A 137 3.85 5.92 -1.04
N ASN A 138 4.47 6.98 -1.56
CA ASN A 138 3.88 8.30 -1.50
C ASN A 138 2.89 8.54 -2.65
N THR A 139 1.61 8.33 -2.38
CA THR A 139 0.51 8.57 -3.32
C THR A 139 0.23 10.05 -3.61
N ARG A 140 0.94 10.96 -2.93
CA ARG A 140 0.90 12.42 -3.20
C ARG A 140 1.98 12.86 -4.16
N HIS A 141 3.02 12.04 -4.36
CA HIS A 141 4.04 12.34 -5.34
C HIS A 141 3.43 12.23 -6.75
N PRO A 142 3.50 13.27 -7.61
CA PRO A 142 2.82 13.28 -8.91
C PRO A 142 3.14 12.07 -9.80
N LYS A 143 4.40 11.64 -9.83
CA LYS A 143 4.83 10.45 -10.60
C LYS A 143 4.24 9.14 -10.09
N ILE A 144 4.24 8.90 -8.78
CA ILE A 144 3.71 7.67 -8.19
C ILE A 144 2.18 7.66 -8.33
N ARG A 145 1.55 8.79 -8.03
CA ARG A 145 0.11 8.98 -8.20
C ARG A 145 -0.33 8.70 -9.63
N ARG A 146 0.37 9.28 -10.62
CA ARG A 146 0.07 9.09 -12.04
C ARG A 146 0.17 7.62 -12.46
N GLN A 147 1.18 6.88 -12.01
CA GLN A 147 1.30 5.45 -12.33
C GLN A 147 0.11 4.64 -11.79
N ILE A 148 -0.34 4.94 -10.57
CA ILE A 148 -1.48 4.25 -9.96
C ILE A 148 -2.79 4.63 -10.66
N GLU A 149 -3.05 5.93 -10.83
CA GLU A 149 -4.25 6.42 -11.51
C GLU A 149 -4.34 5.91 -12.95
N GLN A 150 -3.24 5.99 -13.72
CA GLN A 150 -3.19 5.49 -15.09
C GLN A 150 -3.46 3.99 -15.16
N GLY A 151 -2.94 3.20 -14.22
CA GLY A 151 -3.23 1.78 -14.12
C GLY A 151 -4.72 1.49 -13.94
N MET A 152 -5.36 2.21 -13.01
CA MET A 152 -6.79 2.10 -12.74
C MET A 152 -7.66 2.59 -13.91
N ASP A 153 -7.26 3.68 -14.57
CA ASP A 153 -8.03 4.26 -15.68
C ASP A 153 -7.96 3.39 -16.93
N MET A 154 -6.78 2.82 -17.22
CA MET A 154 -6.55 1.99 -18.40
C MET A 154 -7.38 0.70 -18.35
N VAL A 155 -7.44 0.03 -17.20
CA VAL A 155 -8.20 -1.23 -17.08
C VAL A 155 -9.70 -1.00 -17.26
N ILE A 156 -10.24 0.12 -16.76
CA ILE A 156 -11.65 0.45 -16.93
C ILE A 156 -11.97 0.79 -18.39
N SER A 157 -11.11 1.56 -19.04
CA SER A 157 -11.32 1.95 -20.44
C SER A 157 -11.34 0.76 -21.40
N SER A 158 -10.74 -0.36 -21.01
CA SER A 158 -10.59 -1.54 -21.87
C SER A 158 -11.74 -2.54 -21.74
N VAL A 159 -12.54 -2.49 -20.65
CA VAL A 159 -13.35 -3.64 -20.19
C VAL A 159 -14.74 -3.22 -19.66
N ILE A 160 -15.40 -2.20 -20.21
CA ILE A 160 -16.72 -1.77 -19.70
C ILE A 160 -17.73 -2.94 -19.78
N GLY A 161 -18.13 -3.46 -18.63
CA GLY A 161 -19.13 -4.54 -18.50
C GLY A 161 -18.56 -5.95 -18.31
N GLU A 162 -17.23 -6.13 -18.22
CA GLU A 162 -16.59 -7.43 -17.99
C GLU A 162 -15.78 -7.43 -16.70
N SER A 163 -15.50 -8.63 -16.17
CA SER A 163 -14.67 -8.76 -14.97
C SER A 163 -13.20 -8.54 -15.32
N TYR A 164 -12.47 -7.93 -14.39
CA TYR A 164 -11.05 -7.68 -14.57
C TYR A 164 -10.31 -7.71 -13.25
N ARG A 165 -9.02 -7.99 -13.32
CA ARG A 165 -8.11 -7.96 -12.17
C ARG A 165 -6.97 -7.01 -12.44
N LEU A 166 -6.74 -6.08 -11.53
CA LEU A 166 -5.62 -5.14 -11.60
C LEU A 166 -4.72 -5.32 -10.38
N GLN A 167 -3.43 -5.53 -10.62
CA GLN A 167 -2.41 -5.64 -9.58
C GLN A 167 -1.37 -4.53 -9.72
N PHE A 168 -1.02 -3.89 -8.60
CA PHE A 168 0.12 -2.98 -8.49
C PHE A 168 1.28 -3.71 -7.83
N ASP A 169 2.43 -3.71 -8.48
CA ASP A 169 3.63 -4.42 -8.03
C ASP A 169 4.79 -3.44 -7.75
N PHE A 170 5.32 -3.51 -6.53
CA PHE A 170 6.47 -2.71 -6.06
C PHE A 170 7.75 -3.56 -5.87
N GLN A 171 7.70 -4.85 -6.20
CA GLN A 171 8.76 -5.80 -5.90
C GLN A 171 10.09 -5.41 -6.55
N GLU A 172 10.06 -4.97 -7.80
CA GLU A 172 11.25 -4.56 -8.54
C GLU A 172 11.93 -3.34 -7.89
N ALA A 173 11.16 -2.33 -7.50
CA ALA A 173 11.68 -1.13 -6.83
C ALA A 173 12.36 -1.46 -5.49
N VAL A 174 11.79 -2.37 -4.71
CA VAL A 174 12.36 -2.79 -3.42
C VAL A 174 13.59 -3.68 -3.61
N LYS A 175 13.53 -4.66 -4.52
CA LYS A 175 14.67 -5.57 -4.78
C LYS A 175 15.90 -4.79 -5.25
N ASN A 176 15.70 -3.79 -6.11
CA ASN A 176 16.78 -2.94 -6.62
C ASN A 176 17.37 -2.00 -5.55
N PHE A 177 16.64 -1.72 -4.47
CA PHE A 177 17.13 -0.87 -3.38
C PHE A 177 18.15 -1.59 -2.49
N PHE A 178 17.97 -2.88 -2.22
CA PHE A 178 18.88 -3.61 -1.35
C PHE A 178 20.15 -4.05 -2.09
N PRO A 179 21.33 -3.97 -1.45
CA PRO A 179 22.56 -4.41 -2.10
C PRO A 179 22.54 -5.93 -2.29
N PRO A 180 23.26 -6.44 -3.31
CA PRO A 180 23.32 -7.86 -3.61
C PRO A 180 23.82 -8.65 -2.39
N GLY A 181 23.14 -9.77 -2.10
CA GLY A 181 23.38 -10.58 -0.91
C GLY A 181 22.36 -10.38 0.21
N ASN A 182 21.44 -9.42 0.06
CA ASN A 182 20.20 -9.39 0.84
C ASN A 182 19.07 -10.02 0.02
N GLU A 183 18.15 -10.68 0.71
CA GLU A 183 16.99 -11.31 0.14
C GLU A 183 15.74 -10.77 0.82
N VAL A 184 14.76 -10.37 0.01
CA VAL A 184 13.44 -9.96 0.48
C VAL A 184 12.61 -11.23 0.61
N VAL A 185 12.39 -11.67 1.85
CA VAL A 185 11.78 -12.97 2.17
C VAL A 185 10.31 -13.02 1.79
N ASN A 186 9.60 -11.92 1.96
CA ASN A 186 8.17 -11.79 1.69
C ASN A 186 7.92 -10.92 0.44
N GLY A 187 8.69 -11.17 -0.63
CA GLY A 187 8.68 -10.33 -1.83
C GLY A 187 7.33 -10.29 -2.56
N GLU A 188 6.53 -11.34 -2.47
CA GLU A 188 5.16 -11.41 -2.99
C GLU A 188 4.20 -10.43 -2.27
N ASN A 189 4.52 -10.11 -1.01
CA ASN A 189 3.78 -9.17 -0.17
C ASN A 189 4.10 -7.70 -0.51
N LEU A 190 4.74 -7.43 -1.64
CA LEU A 190 5.00 -6.09 -2.17
C LEU A 190 4.04 -5.72 -3.30
N SER A 191 2.90 -6.40 -3.36
CA SER A 191 1.84 -6.10 -4.29
C SER A 191 0.50 -6.01 -3.58
N PHE A 192 -0.42 -5.30 -4.22
CA PHE A 192 -1.84 -5.37 -3.90
C PHE A 192 -2.63 -5.43 -5.21
N ALA A 193 -3.77 -6.09 -5.19
CA ALA A 193 -4.63 -6.27 -6.32
C ALA A 193 -6.08 -6.06 -5.91
N TYR A 194 -6.89 -5.70 -6.88
CA TYR A 194 -8.33 -5.82 -6.76
C TYR A 194 -8.89 -6.52 -8.00
N GLU A 195 -10.02 -7.17 -7.79
CA GLU A 195 -10.79 -7.81 -8.84
C GLU A 195 -12.17 -7.19 -8.88
N PHE A 196 -12.57 -6.70 -10.03
CA PHE A 196 -13.92 -6.26 -10.30
C PHE A 196 -14.66 -7.40 -10.99
N LYS A 197 -15.74 -7.88 -10.40
CA LYS A 197 -16.59 -8.91 -11.01
C LYS A 197 -17.83 -8.26 -11.60
N ALA A 198 -18.01 -8.39 -12.91
CA ALA A 198 -19.21 -7.94 -13.59
C ALA A 198 -20.22 -9.09 -13.68
N ASP A 199 -21.51 -8.77 -13.64
CA ASP A 199 -22.59 -9.73 -13.89
C ASP A 199 -22.74 -10.04 -15.39
N ALA A 200 -21.65 -10.52 -16.01
CA ALA A 200 -21.62 -10.90 -17.41
C ALA A 200 -21.98 -12.39 -17.55
N LEU A 201 -23.00 -12.71 -18.36
CA LEU A 201 -23.38 -14.09 -18.67
C LEU A 201 -22.24 -14.86 -19.36
N PHE A 202 -21.41 -14.15 -20.12
CA PHE A 202 -20.23 -14.68 -20.78
C PHE A 202 -19.05 -13.72 -20.62
N ASP A 203 -18.16 -14.07 -19.71
CA ASP A 203 -16.95 -13.29 -19.44
C ASP A 203 -15.73 -13.91 -20.11
N PHE A 204 -15.78 -13.97 -21.45
CA PHE A 204 -14.76 -14.68 -22.22
C PHE A 204 -13.37 -14.07 -22.01
N PHE A 205 -13.22 -12.75 -22.01
CA PHE A 205 -11.91 -12.10 -21.83
C PHE A 205 -11.31 -12.39 -20.44
N TYR A 206 -12.13 -12.39 -19.38
CA TYR A 206 -11.69 -12.82 -18.07
C TYR A 206 -11.31 -14.30 -18.04
N TRP A 207 -12.12 -15.17 -18.64
CA TRP A 207 -11.84 -16.61 -18.68
C TRP A 207 -10.54 -16.92 -19.46
N PHE A 208 -10.28 -16.20 -20.55
CA PHE A 208 -9.02 -16.31 -21.31
C PHE A 208 -7.85 -15.54 -20.66
N GLY A 209 -8.06 -14.92 -19.49
CA GLY A 209 -7.01 -14.22 -18.74
C GLY A 209 -6.56 -12.89 -19.34
N LEU A 210 -7.25 -12.36 -20.34
CA LEU A 210 -6.94 -11.11 -21.03
C LEU A 210 -7.30 -9.87 -20.21
N SER A 211 -8.16 -10.01 -19.20
CA SER A 211 -8.52 -8.92 -18.28
C SER A 211 -7.67 -8.86 -17.01
N ASN A 212 -6.57 -9.63 -16.95
CA ASN A 212 -5.56 -9.53 -15.90
C ASN A 212 -4.48 -8.51 -16.30
N SER A 213 -4.35 -7.44 -15.53
CA SER A 213 -3.36 -6.39 -15.74
C SER A 213 -2.44 -6.24 -14.53
N VAL A 214 -1.14 -6.09 -14.79
CA VAL A 214 -0.12 -5.85 -13.75
C VAL A 214 0.60 -4.54 -14.06
N VAL A 215 0.56 -3.61 -13.12
CA VAL A 215 1.22 -2.32 -13.18
C VAL A 215 2.43 -2.33 -12.26
N LYS A 216 3.62 -2.37 -12.87
CA LYS A 216 4.87 -2.20 -12.14
C LYS A 216 5.06 -0.74 -11.75
N VAL A 217 5.07 -0.45 -10.46
CA VAL A 217 5.24 0.92 -9.96
C VAL A 217 6.70 1.18 -9.66
N ASN A 218 7.29 2.10 -10.43
CA ASN A 218 8.70 2.43 -10.35
C ASN A 218 8.91 3.80 -9.70
N GLY A 219 9.90 3.87 -8.80
CA GLY A 219 10.33 5.12 -8.22
C GLY A 219 11.66 5.04 -7.48
N LYS A 220 12.23 6.21 -7.18
CA LYS A 220 13.45 6.32 -6.37
C LYS A 220 13.10 6.00 -4.91
N VAL A 221 13.69 4.94 -4.38
CA VAL A 221 13.53 4.53 -2.98
C VAL A 221 14.55 5.28 -2.12
N LEU A 222 14.06 6.04 -1.15
CA LEU A 222 14.88 6.75 -0.17
C LEU A 222 15.10 5.93 1.10
N ASN A 223 16.34 5.90 1.59
CA ASN A 223 16.68 5.26 2.86
C ASN A 223 16.45 6.23 4.03
N LEU A 224 15.37 6.03 4.76
CA LEU A 224 15.01 6.78 5.96
C LEU A 224 15.52 6.09 7.25
N SER A 225 16.68 5.44 7.21
CA SER A 225 17.37 4.97 8.41
C SER A 225 18.37 6.00 8.92
N SER A 226 18.39 6.24 10.22
CA SER A 226 19.43 7.07 10.84
C SER A 226 19.63 6.74 12.32
N THR A 227 20.88 6.83 12.77
CA THR A 227 21.26 6.75 14.19
C THR A 227 21.29 8.12 14.85
N SER A 228 21.61 9.19 14.11
CA SER A 228 21.79 10.55 14.64
C SER A 228 20.46 11.17 15.08
N PRO A 229 20.39 11.82 16.26
CA PRO A 229 19.15 12.40 16.78
C PRO A 229 18.58 13.49 15.86
N GLU A 230 19.41 14.39 15.33
CA GLU A 230 18.95 15.48 14.45
C GLU A 230 18.23 14.96 13.19
N LYS A 231 18.80 13.94 12.52
CA LYS A 231 18.15 13.34 11.35
C LYS A 231 16.88 12.59 11.74
N LYS A 232 16.82 11.95 12.92
CA LYS A 232 15.61 11.27 13.40
C LYS A 232 14.46 12.26 13.58
N GLU A 233 14.71 13.43 14.15
CA GLU A 233 13.70 14.50 14.26
C GLU A 233 13.27 15.00 12.88
N THR A 234 14.19 15.13 11.92
CA THR A 234 13.83 15.53 10.55
C THR A 234 12.97 14.46 9.86
N ILE A 235 13.31 13.18 10.03
CA ILE A 235 12.51 12.06 9.51
C ILE A 235 11.14 12.03 10.20
N LYS A 236 11.07 12.30 11.50
CA LYS A 236 9.81 12.39 12.25
C LYS A 236 8.90 13.47 11.65
N LEU A 237 9.39 14.71 11.51
CA LEU A 237 8.64 15.82 10.93
C LEU A 237 8.18 15.51 9.50
N PHE A 238 9.05 14.86 8.71
CA PHE A 238 8.72 14.41 7.37
C PHE A 238 7.57 13.38 7.36
N LEU A 239 7.63 12.38 8.24
CA LEU A 239 6.58 11.36 8.37
C LEU A 239 5.26 11.96 8.89
N GLU A 240 5.32 12.90 9.83
CA GLU A 240 4.15 13.66 10.30
C GLU A 240 3.50 14.40 9.15
N LYS A 241 4.30 15.14 8.35
CA LYS A 241 3.81 15.86 7.16
C LYS A 241 3.22 14.92 6.12
N MET A 242 3.85 13.77 5.88
CA MET A 242 3.38 12.75 4.96
C MET A 242 2.05 12.14 5.44
N SER A 243 1.87 12.02 6.75
CA SER A 243 0.67 11.49 7.38
C SER A 243 -0.49 12.50 7.48
N GLU A 244 -0.28 13.80 7.30
CA GLU A 244 -1.37 14.80 7.39
C GLU A 244 -2.55 14.44 6.46
N PRO A 245 -3.82 14.75 6.79
CA PRO A 245 -4.95 14.45 5.91
C PRO A 245 -4.81 15.15 4.55
N LEU A 246 -5.26 14.48 3.48
CA LEU A 246 -5.30 15.09 2.16
C LEU A 246 -6.46 16.08 2.11
N ILE A 247 -6.19 17.35 2.39
CA ILE A 247 -7.17 18.41 2.21
C ILE A 247 -7.33 18.62 0.71
N ARG A 248 -8.35 18.00 0.10
CA ARG A 248 -8.88 18.46 -1.17
C ARG A 248 -9.42 19.87 -0.90
N ARG A 249 -8.63 20.91 -1.18
CA ARG A 249 -9.18 22.25 -1.35
C ARG A 249 -10.11 22.13 -2.54
N SER A 250 -11.40 21.95 -2.28
CA SER A 250 -12.42 22.35 -3.22
C SER A 250 -12.27 23.85 -3.40
N SER A 251 -11.39 24.27 -4.32
CA SER A 251 -11.42 25.61 -4.91
C SER A 251 -12.64 25.72 -5.82
N PHE A 252 -13.81 25.40 -5.29
CA PHE A 252 -15.07 26.03 -5.67
C PHE A 252 -15.38 27.03 -4.55
N SER A 253 -14.47 27.99 -4.35
CA SER A 253 -14.82 29.22 -3.66
C SER A 253 -15.85 29.92 -4.53
N ASP A 254 -17.13 29.76 -4.20
CA ASP A 254 -18.21 30.71 -4.41
C ASP A 254 -18.16 31.54 -5.70
N ARG A 255 -17.87 30.90 -6.84
CA ARG A 255 -18.36 31.43 -8.11
C ARG A 255 -19.85 31.15 -8.11
N LYS A 256 -20.59 32.07 -7.46
CA LYS A 256 -22.02 32.25 -7.63
C LYS A 256 -22.30 32.06 -9.11
N PHE A 257 -22.95 30.96 -9.45
CA PHE A 257 -23.45 30.71 -10.78
C PHE A 257 -24.34 31.91 -11.13
N SER A 258 -23.87 32.75 -12.05
CA SER A 258 -24.71 33.75 -12.67
C SER A 258 -25.83 33.00 -13.37
N VAL A 259 -27.04 33.21 -12.86
CA VAL A 259 -28.32 32.70 -13.32
C VAL A 259 -28.52 33.07 -14.79
N THR A 260 -28.11 32.23 -15.74
CA THR A 260 -28.64 32.19 -17.11
C THR A 260 -28.30 30.86 -17.77
N SER A 261 -28.95 29.78 -17.35
CA SER A 261 -29.12 28.60 -18.20
C SER A 261 -30.42 27.91 -17.82
N ARG A 262 -31.51 28.36 -18.44
CA ARG A 262 -32.72 27.56 -18.62
C ARG A 262 -32.31 26.30 -19.38
N GLY A 263 -32.53 25.13 -18.80
CA GLY A 263 -32.26 23.86 -19.47
C GLY A 263 -32.19 22.70 -18.50
N SER A 264 -33.37 22.16 -18.18
CA SER A 264 -33.60 20.90 -17.48
C SER A 264 -32.66 19.78 -17.95
N ILE A 265 -32.00 19.10 -17.00
CA ILE A 265 -31.89 17.65 -16.87
C ILE A 265 -31.83 17.42 -15.36
N ASP A 266 -33.00 17.25 -14.77
CA ASP A 266 -33.16 16.79 -13.40
C ASP A 266 -32.72 15.31 -13.31
N ASP A 267 -32.01 15.00 -12.23
CA ASP A 267 -32.10 13.72 -11.50
C ASP A 267 -31.79 12.38 -12.19
N VAL A 268 -30.53 12.14 -12.60
CA VAL A 268 -30.05 10.76 -12.88
C VAL A 268 -29.06 10.22 -11.83
N PHE A 269 -28.53 11.03 -10.92
CA PHE A 269 -27.51 10.56 -9.95
C PHE A 269 -27.85 10.95 -8.51
N ASN A 270 -29.09 10.69 -8.09
CA ASN A 270 -29.47 10.78 -6.69
C ASN A 270 -29.12 9.47 -5.96
N CYS A 271 -27.82 9.18 -5.82
CA CYS A 271 -27.34 8.12 -4.95
C CYS A 271 -27.49 8.60 -3.50
N ASN A 272 -28.67 8.37 -2.93
CA ASN A 272 -28.94 8.60 -1.51
C ASN A 272 -27.88 7.90 -0.65
N LEU A 273 -27.21 8.73 0.14
CA LEU A 273 -26.12 8.41 1.06
C LEU A 273 -26.65 7.59 2.25
N SER A 274 -26.71 6.27 2.12
CA SER A 274 -26.79 5.38 3.28
C SER A 274 -25.38 4.93 3.64
N PRO A 275 -24.89 5.14 4.88
CA PRO A 275 -23.55 4.70 5.28
C PRO A 275 -23.53 3.16 5.26
N ARG A 276 -22.78 2.56 4.35
CA ARG A 276 -22.64 1.11 4.25
C ARG A 276 -21.22 0.67 4.59
N SER A 277 -21.20 -0.51 5.21
CA SER A 277 -20.14 -1.12 6.01
C SER A 277 -18.72 -0.97 5.45
N SER A 278 -17.85 -0.41 6.27
CA SER A 278 -16.41 -0.34 6.10
C SER A 278 -15.82 -1.66 5.58
N LEU A 279 -14.91 -1.58 4.60
CA LEU A 279 -14.01 -2.64 4.10
C LEU A 279 -13.10 -3.26 5.20
N THR A 280 -13.38 -3.00 6.47
CA THR A 280 -12.61 -3.45 7.62
C THR A 280 -13.53 -4.29 8.51
N GLU A 281 -13.15 -5.55 8.72
CA GLU A 281 -13.87 -6.48 9.59
C GLU A 281 -13.91 -5.95 11.04
N PRO A 282 -15.08 -5.90 11.69
CA PRO A 282 -15.16 -5.79 13.14
C PRO A 282 -14.78 -7.11 13.78
N LEU A 283 -14.13 -7.02 14.94
CA LEU A 283 -13.70 -8.13 15.79
C LEU A 283 -14.85 -9.14 15.97
N LEU A 284 -14.70 -10.34 15.41
CA LEU A 284 -15.43 -11.49 15.92
C LEU A 284 -14.90 -11.74 17.33
N ALA A 285 -15.76 -11.41 18.29
CA ALA A 285 -15.60 -11.70 19.69
C ALA A 285 -15.32 -13.20 19.87
N GLU A 286 -14.31 -13.45 20.70
CA GLU A 286 -13.99 -14.68 21.42
C GLU A 286 -14.90 -15.88 21.15
N LEU A 287 -14.43 -16.79 20.29
CA LEU A 287 -14.80 -18.20 20.39
C LEU A 287 -13.55 -18.98 20.83
N PRO A 288 -13.62 -19.76 21.92
CA PRO A 288 -12.47 -20.45 22.45
C PRO A 288 -12.09 -21.58 21.49
N PHE A 289 -10.82 -21.57 21.08
CA PHE A 289 -10.21 -22.59 20.24
C PHE A 289 -10.27 -23.96 20.94
N PRO A 290 -10.90 -25.00 20.34
CA PRO A 290 -10.56 -26.36 20.69
C PRO A 290 -9.21 -26.67 20.03
N SER A 291 -8.23 -26.87 20.89
CA SER A 291 -6.90 -27.35 20.56
C SER A 291 -6.92 -28.81 20.10
N VAL A 292 -6.11 -29.11 19.07
CA VAL A 292 -5.57 -30.43 18.70
C VAL A 292 -6.52 -31.43 18.02
N LEU A 293 -6.27 -31.69 16.74
CA LEU A 293 -5.98 -33.04 16.26
C LEU A 293 -5.12 -32.94 14.99
N GLU A 294 -3.80 -33.10 15.15
CA GLU A 294 -2.90 -33.40 14.04
C GLU A 294 -3.38 -34.71 13.39
N SER A 295 -3.81 -34.63 12.14
CA SER A 295 -4.20 -35.82 11.38
C SER A 295 -2.93 -36.40 10.78
N GLU A 296 -2.47 -37.51 11.36
CA GLU A 296 -1.40 -38.35 10.83
C GLU A 296 -1.67 -38.75 9.37
N GLU A 297 -0.76 -38.37 8.48
CA GLU A 297 -0.62 -38.96 7.14
C GLU A 297 -0.38 -40.47 7.28
N THR A 298 -1.37 -41.28 6.90
CA THR A 298 -1.19 -42.71 6.70
C THR A 298 -0.94 -42.96 5.20
N PRO A 299 0.21 -43.55 4.81
CA PRO A 299 0.60 -43.67 3.42
C PRO A 299 0.01 -44.91 2.74
N ASN A 300 -0.50 -44.69 1.53
CA ASN A 300 -0.54 -45.59 0.37
C ASN A 300 -0.51 -47.11 0.62
N GLN A 301 -1.65 -47.78 0.46
CA GLN A 301 -1.70 -49.16 -0.02
C GLN A 301 -2.31 -49.18 -1.43
N PHE A 302 -1.43 -49.32 -2.42
CA PHE A 302 -1.79 -49.79 -3.76
C PHE A 302 -2.06 -51.30 -3.68
N ILE A 303 -3.31 -51.72 -3.91
CA ILE A 303 -3.71 -52.95 -4.60
C ILE A 303 -4.92 -52.59 -5.47
#